data_AF-X0TVW6-F1
#
_entry.id   AF-X0TVW6-F1
#
_cell.length_a   1.000
_cell.length_b   1.000
_cell.length_c   1.000
_cell.angle_alpha   90.00
_cell.angle_beta   90.00
_cell.angle_gamma   90.00
#
_symmetry.space_group_name_H-M   'P 1'
#
loop_
_entity.id
_entity.type
_entity.pdbx_description
1 polymer ?
#
loop_
_entity_poly.entity_id
_entity_poly.type
_entity_poly.pdbx_seq_one_letter_code
_entity_poly.pdbx_strand_id
1 'polypeptide(L)'
;MNSPLNIKEKAYEKQNRKMRSDYTKETGKKLGSRQTSGTGKRRVSFACRFAGMKGAMKSANGEPTRKAMALKKWGFGSVEAARNFCNKHKEK
;
A
#
# COMPACT_ATOMS: atom_id res chain seq x y z
N MET A 1 2.11 7.19 23.67
CA MET A 1 1.24 8.08 22.87
C MET A 1 0.28 7.27 21.99
N ASN A 2 -1.00 7.16 22.38
CA ASN A 2 -2.06 6.54 21.56
C ASN A 2 -2.80 7.64 20.77
N SER A 3 -2.29 8.02 19.60
CA SER A 3 -3.01 8.92 18.70
C SER A 3 -4.05 8.15 17.86
N PRO A 4 -5.13 8.81 17.40
CA PRO A 4 -6.09 8.20 16.47
C PRO A 4 -5.45 7.62 15.20
N LEU A 5 -4.36 8.22 14.72
CA LEU A 5 -3.58 7.71 13.60
C LEU A 5 -2.93 6.35 13.93
N ASN A 6 -2.36 6.19 15.12
CA ASN A 6 -1.75 4.93 15.55
C ASN A 6 -2.78 3.81 15.65
N ILE A 7 -4.00 4.11 16.12
CA ILE A 7 -5.10 3.15 16.19
C ILE A 7 -5.51 2.70 14.77
N LYS A 8 -5.60 3.63 13.83
CA LYS A 8 -5.94 3.33 12.43
C LYS A 8 -4.86 2.55 11.70
N GLU A 9 -3.59 2.84 11.96
CA GLU A 9 -2.49 2.03 11.43
C GLU A 9 -2.54 0.59 11.95
N LYS A 10 -2.83 0.39 13.24
CA LYS A 10 -3.02 -0.95 13.83
C LYS A 10 -4.22 -1.66 13.19
N ALA A 11 -5.34 -0.97 13.01
CA ALA A 11 -6.53 -1.52 12.36
C ALA A 11 -6.26 -1.92 10.91
N TYR A 12 -5.55 -1.08 10.15
CA TYR A 12 -5.12 -1.39 8.78
C TYR A 12 -4.26 -2.65 8.72
N GLU A 13 -3.25 -2.77 9.60
CA GLU A 13 -2.39 -3.96 9.61
C GLU A 13 -3.13 -5.23 10.05
N LYS A 14 -4.09 -5.11 10.98
CA LYS A 14 -4.97 -6.22 11.38
C LYS A 14 -5.80 -6.71 10.18
N GLN A 15 -6.41 -5.78 9.44
CA GLN A 15 -7.19 -6.12 8.24
C GLN A 15 -6.31 -6.74 7.15
N ASN A 16 -5.12 -6.16 6.89
CA ASN A 16 -4.17 -6.69 5.91
C ASN A 16 -3.68 -8.09 6.29
N ARG A 17 -3.43 -8.36 7.57
CA ARG A 17 -3.05 -9.70 8.05
C ARG A 17 -4.18 -10.71 7.83
N LYS A 18 -5.42 -10.33 8.16
CA LYS A 18 -6.59 -11.19 7.94
C LYS A 18 -6.74 -11.55 6.46
N MET A 19 -6.75 -10.56 5.56
CA MET A 19 -6.84 -10.78 4.11
C MET A 19 -5.76 -11.73 3.59
N ARG A 20 -4.51 -11.57 4.05
CA ARG A 20 -3.41 -12.46 3.64
C ARG A 20 -3.59 -13.89 4.15
N SER A 21 -4.13 -14.06 5.36
CA SER A 21 -4.47 -15.37 5.91
C SER A 21 -5.60 -16.01 5.12
N ASP A 22 -6.66 -15.27 4.82
CA ASP A 22 -7.83 -15.76 4.08
C ASP A 22 -7.41 -16.19 2.66
N TYR A 23 -6.66 -15.35 1.94
CA TYR A 23 -6.08 -15.69 0.64
C TYR A 23 -5.26 -16.99 0.68
N THR A 24 -4.44 -17.18 1.73
CA THR A 24 -3.63 -18.39 1.87
C THR A 24 -4.50 -19.63 2.10
N LYS A 25 -5.58 -19.51 2.89
CA LYS A 25 -6.54 -20.59 3.14
C LYS A 25 -7.33 -20.95 1.87
N GLU A 26 -7.78 -19.94 1.13
CA GLU A 26 -8.61 -20.11 -0.07
C GLU A 26 -7.83 -20.67 -1.26
N THR A 27 -6.59 -20.19 -1.48
CA THR A 27 -5.85 -20.53 -2.70
C THR A 27 -4.65 -21.45 -2.46
N GLY A 28 -4.33 -21.77 -1.21
CA GLY A 28 -3.10 -22.49 -0.82
C GLY A 28 -1.80 -21.73 -1.10
N LYS A 29 -1.86 -20.46 -1.54
CA LYS A 29 -0.68 -19.66 -1.95
C LYS A 29 -0.41 -18.56 -0.94
N LYS A 30 0.87 -18.29 -0.66
CA LYS A 30 1.27 -17.18 0.21
C LYS A 30 1.59 -15.94 -0.61
N LEU A 31 0.90 -14.82 -0.33
CA LEU A 31 1.28 -13.53 -0.92
C LEU A 31 2.71 -13.17 -0.55
N GLY A 32 3.43 -12.57 -1.48
CA GLY A 32 4.78 -12.07 -1.21
C GLY A 32 4.83 -11.01 -0.12
N SER A 33 5.99 -10.85 0.51
CA SER A 33 6.24 -9.80 1.51
C SER A 33 6.15 -8.41 0.88
N ARG A 34 5.80 -7.43 1.72
CA ARG A 34 5.79 -6.01 1.38
C ARG A 34 7.23 -5.53 1.19
N GLN A 35 7.52 -4.86 0.08
CA GLN A 35 8.82 -4.26 -0.20
C GLN A 35 8.73 -2.75 0.04
N THR A 36 9.49 -2.24 1.02
CA THR A 36 9.45 -0.83 1.45
C THR A 36 10.57 0.01 0.83
N SER A 37 11.61 -0.62 0.29
CA SER A 37 12.77 0.01 -0.36
C SER A 37 13.20 -0.79 -1.60
N GLY A 38 14.21 -0.28 -2.31
CA GLY A 38 14.77 -0.92 -3.51
C GLY A 38 13.83 -0.89 -4.73
N THR A 39 14.19 -1.64 -5.78
CA THR A 39 13.50 -1.62 -7.08
C THR A 39 12.91 -2.98 -7.47
N GLY A 40 12.63 -3.84 -6.48
CA GLY A 40 12.08 -5.17 -6.72
C GLY A 40 10.77 -5.13 -7.52
N LYS A 41 10.59 -6.11 -8.42
CA LYS A 41 9.45 -6.20 -9.36
C LYS A 41 8.09 -6.02 -8.68
N ARG A 42 7.92 -6.53 -7.44
CA ARG A 42 6.66 -6.40 -6.69
C ARG A 42 6.42 -4.98 -6.21
N ARG A 43 7.45 -4.25 -5.78
CA ARG A 43 7.35 -2.83 -5.43
C ARG A 43 7.01 -1.99 -6.65
N VAL A 44 7.64 -2.25 -7.80
CA VAL A 44 7.34 -1.57 -9.07
C VAL A 44 5.89 -1.82 -9.48
N SER A 45 5.46 -3.09 -9.49
CA SER A 45 4.07 -3.46 -9.81
C SER A 45 3.06 -2.81 -8.87
N PHE A 46 3.34 -2.78 -7.55
CA PHE A 46 2.51 -2.07 -6.59
C PHE A 46 2.41 -0.57 -6.91
N ALA A 47 3.55 0.08 -7.13
CA ALA A 47 3.61 1.50 -7.43
C ALA A 47 2.82 1.85 -8.70
N CYS A 48 2.99 1.07 -9.77
CA CYS A 48 2.26 1.26 -11.03
C CYS A 48 0.74 1.13 -10.86
N ARG A 49 0.28 0.11 -10.14
CA ARG A 49 -1.14 -0.08 -9.84
C ARG A 49 -1.72 1.10 -9.07
N PHE A 50 -1.05 1.52 -7.99
CA PHE A 50 -1.54 2.59 -7.14
C PHE A 50 -1.39 3.99 -7.76
N ALA A 51 -0.47 4.17 -8.71
CA ALA A 51 -0.30 5.39 -9.49
C ALA A 51 -1.48 5.67 -10.44
N GLY A 52 -2.11 4.61 -10.98
CA GLY A 52 -3.29 4.71 -11.86
C GLY A 52 -4.64 4.69 -11.13
N MET A 53 -4.64 4.34 -9.83
CA MET A 53 -5.86 4.21 -9.05
C MET A 53 -6.49 5.58 -8.77
N LYS A 54 -7.76 5.78 -9.15
CA LYS A 54 -8.52 7.00 -8.82
C LYS A 54 -8.82 7.06 -7.31
N GLY A 55 -9.00 8.28 -6.78
CA GLY A 55 -9.41 8.51 -5.39
C GLY A 55 -8.44 9.34 -4.56
N ALA A 56 -9.01 10.06 -3.59
CA ALA A 56 -8.33 11.03 -2.74
C ALA A 56 -7.35 10.39 -1.75
N MET A 57 -6.31 11.14 -1.38
CA MET A 57 -5.35 10.73 -0.35
C MET A 57 -5.82 11.07 1.07
N LYS A 58 -6.76 12.00 1.19
CA LYS A 58 -7.42 12.36 2.44
C LYS A 58 -8.93 12.13 2.34
N SER A 59 -9.57 11.75 3.43
CA SER A 59 -11.02 11.73 3.56
C SER A 59 -11.57 13.15 3.74
N ALA A 60 -12.90 13.29 3.73
CA ALA A 60 -13.57 14.57 4.02
C ALA A 60 -13.13 15.19 5.37
N ASN A 61 -12.79 14.34 6.34
CA ASN A 61 -12.35 14.76 7.68
C ASN A 61 -10.83 15.02 7.75
N GLY A 62 -10.14 15.08 6.60
CA GLY A 62 -8.70 15.35 6.51
C GLY A 62 -7.78 14.16 6.79
N GLU A 63 -8.33 12.99 7.10
CA GLU A 63 -7.57 11.81 7.51
C GLU A 63 -7.05 10.98 6.33
N PRO A 64 -5.93 10.26 6.47
CA PRO A 64 -5.42 9.41 5.39
C PRO A 64 -6.42 8.33 5.00
N THR A 65 -6.69 8.21 3.70
CA THR A 65 -7.53 7.12 3.17
C THR A 65 -6.81 5.78 3.23
N ARG A 66 -7.53 4.67 3.01
CA ARG A 66 -6.90 3.34 2.89
C ARG A 66 -5.84 3.29 1.79
N LYS A 67 -6.07 4.00 0.68
CA LYS A 67 -5.09 4.17 -0.41
C LYS A 67 -3.82 4.87 0.09
N ALA A 68 -3.97 5.96 0.83
CA ALA A 68 -2.84 6.68 1.41
C ALA A 68 -2.06 5.84 2.41
N MET A 69 -2.77 5.11 3.28
CA MET A 69 -2.14 4.18 4.22
C MET A 69 -1.37 3.07 3.49
N ALA A 70 -1.94 2.49 2.43
CA ALA A 70 -1.25 1.48 1.63
C ALA A 70 0.03 2.02 0.99
N LEU A 71 -0.03 3.19 0.34
CA LEU A 71 1.15 3.85 -0.23
C LEU A 71 2.23 4.08 0.84
N LYS A 72 1.85 4.70 1.98
CA LYS A 72 2.79 4.95 3.09
C LYS A 72 3.46 3.67 3.56
N LYS A 73 2.67 2.61 3.77
CA LYS A 73 3.16 1.31 4.25
C LYS A 73 4.08 0.61 3.25
N TRP A 74 3.97 0.90 1.95
CA TRP A 74 4.87 0.42 0.89
C TRP A 74 6.03 1.39 0.60
N GLY A 75 6.20 2.45 1.41
CA GLY A 75 7.31 3.39 1.28
C GLY A 75 7.09 4.49 0.26
N PHE A 76 5.83 4.86 -0.03
CA PHE A 76 5.47 5.97 -0.92
C PHE A 76 4.70 7.05 -0.16
N GLY A 77 5.17 8.30 -0.22
CA GLY A 77 4.50 9.43 0.43
C GLY A 77 3.29 9.97 -0.33
N SER A 78 3.20 9.73 -1.63
CA SER A 78 2.11 10.23 -2.48
C SER A 78 1.87 9.32 -3.70
N VAL A 79 0.73 9.52 -4.37
CA VAL A 79 0.43 8.88 -5.66
C VAL A 79 1.47 9.27 -6.71
N GLU A 80 1.89 10.53 -6.69
CA GLU A 80 2.89 11.04 -7.61
C GLU A 80 4.27 10.38 -7.38
N ALA A 81 4.69 10.21 -6.13
CA ALA A 81 5.91 9.48 -5.81
C ALA A 81 5.87 8.04 -6.34
N ALA A 82 4.73 7.35 -6.18
CA ALA A 82 4.53 6.02 -6.75
C ALA A 82 4.51 6.04 -8.29
N ARG A 83 3.92 7.08 -8.91
CA ARG A 83 3.88 7.24 -10.37
C ARG A 83 5.27 7.46 -10.95
N ASN A 84 6.05 8.34 -10.35
CA ASN A 84 7.42 8.63 -10.79
C ASN A 84 8.31 7.39 -10.63
N PHE A 85 8.18 6.69 -9.49
CA PHE A 85 8.88 5.42 -9.27
C PHE A 85 8.48 4.35 -10.29
N CYS A 86 7.17 4.19 -10.56
CA CYS A 86 6.69 3.28 -11.59
C CYS A 86 7.29 3.62 -12.96
N ASN A 87 7.18 4.87 -13.39
CA ASN A 87 7.65 5.28 -14.72
C ASN A 87 9.17 5.08 -14.88
N LYS A 88 9.94 5.24 -13.81
CA LYS A 88 11.39 5.02 -13.83
C LYS A 88 11.80 3.55 -13.88
N HIS A 89 11.02 2.65 -13.28
CA HIS A 89 11.43 1.26 -13.04
C HIS A 89 10.54 0.20 -13.70
N LYS A 90 9.44 0.59 -14.34
CA LYS A 90 8.64 -0.33 -15.13
C LYS A 90 9.48 -0.88 -16.28
N GLU A 91 9.31 -2.16 -16.56
CA GLU A 91 9.84 -2.78 -17.77
C GLU A 91 9.16 -2.09 -18.97
N LYS A 92 9.93 -1.84 -20.03
CA LYS A 92 9.44 -1.20 -21.26
C LYS A 92 8.75 -2.21 -22.15
#